data_AF-V5GDQ5-F1
#
_entry.id   AF-V5GDQ5-F1
#
_cell.length_a   1.000
_cell.length_b   1.000
_cell.length_c   1.000
_cell.angle_alpha   90.00
_cell.angle_beta   90.00
_cell.angle_gamma   90.00
#
_symmetry.space_group_name_H-M   'P 1'
#
loop_
_entity.id
_entity.type
_entity.pdbx_description
1 polymer ?
#
loop_
_entity_poly.entity_id
_entity_poly.type
_entity_poly.pdbx_seq_one_letter_code
_entity_poly.pdbx_strand_id
1 'polypeptide(L)'
;KKGEKLNLKTMSVAMSGAVACVAHIDGPHLHVANVGDSCAVLGTLSETNSWVAKKLTNEHNTYNQSEVDRIIKEHPYNESRSVIKMDRLLGQLAPLRSIGDFRFKWSKEIMTSIVAKHFGDHVIPPNYLTPPYLTVLPEITHHRLTSKDKFLIIATDGLWDEITPLQAVKLVGEHMKGKVTLNPLKLPRRNMTLSEINEMLLQRKEGLKMKPKDSNAATHIIRNALGGTEFGIDHMKISELLSLPDAVVRVFRDDITVTIVYFDSEYLRHCP
;
A
#
# COMPACT_ATOMS: atom_id res chain seq x y z
N LYS A 1 -36.29 -4.41 -7.96
CA LYS A 1 -37.79 -4.40 -8.00
C LYS A 1 -38.31 -5.83 -7.81
N LYS A 2 -39.54 -6.05 -7.31
CA LYS A 2 -40.16 -7.40 -7.28
C LYS A 2 -40.21 -7.94 -8.72
N GLY A 3 -39.47 -9.01 -9.01
CA GLY A 3 -39.43 -9.66 -10.32
C GLY A 3 -38.12 -9.50 -11.13
N GLU A 4 -37.14 -8.72 -10.67
CA GLU A 4 -35.81 -8.72 -11.29
C GLU A 4 -35.02 -9.95 -10.84
N LYS A 5 -34.57 -10.76 -11.80
CA LYS A 5 -33.71 -11.92 -11.56
C LYS A 5 -32.39 -11.43 -10.98
N LEU A 6 -31.97 -11.98 -9.85
CA LEU A 6 -30.71 -11.63 -9.20
C LEU A 6 -29.54 -11.83 -10.16
N ASN A 7 -28.76 -10.77 -10.42
CA ASN A 7 -27.54 -10.89 -11.22
C ASN A 7 -26.42 -11.48 -10.35
N LEU A 8 -26.13 -12.76 -10.55
CA LEU A 8 -25.12 -13.48 -9.79
C LEU A 8 -23.71 -12.90 -9.94
N LYS A 9 -23.38 -12.27 -11.09
CA LYS A 9 -22.08 -11.61 -11.26
C LYS A 9 -21.97 -10.37 -10.37
N THR A 10 -22.99 -9.51 -10.37
CA THR A 10 -23.03 -8.33 -9.49
C THR A 10 -23.02 -8.74 -8.03
N MET A 11 -23.76 -9.79 -7.67
CA MET A 11 -23.74 -10.35 -6.32
C MET A 11 -22.34 -10.86 -5.95
N SER A 12 -21.67 -11.61 -6.83
CA SER A 12 -20.29 -12.07 -6.60
C SER A 12 -19.32 -10.91 -6.34
N VAL A 13 -19.45 -9.79 -7.08
CA VAL A 13 -18.63 -8.59 -6.87
C VAL A 13 -18.94 -7.93 -5.53
N ALA A 14 -20.21 -7.87 -5.12
CA ALA A 14 -20.59 -7.36 -3.81
C ALA A 14 -20.07 -8.27 -2.67
N MET A 15 -20.03 -9.57 -2.90
CA MET A 15 -19.55 -10.53 -1.91
C MET A 15 -18.01 -10.56 -1.79
N SER A 16 -17.29 -10.18 -2.85
CA SER A 16 -15.83 -9.99 -2.81
C SER A 16 -15.45 -8.70 -2.08
N GLY A 17 -14.25 -8.68 -1.50
CA GLY A 17 -13.67 -7.55 -0.81
C GLY A 17 -12.47 -6.97 -1.55
N ALA A 18 -12.24 -5.66 -1.39
CA ALA A 18 -11.01 -5.01 -1.82
C ALA A 18 -10.63 -3.87 -0.87
N VAL A 19 -9.33 -3.73 -0.63
CA VAL A 19 -8.74 -2.54 0.01
C VAL A 19 -8.39 -1.50 -1.06
N ALA A 20 -8.23 -0.24 -0.65
CA ALA A 20 -7.85 0.84 -1.55
C ALA A 20 -7.00 1.89 -0.83
N CYS A 21 -5.82 2.16 -1.38
CA CYS A 21 -4.98 3.29 -0.98
C CYS A 21 -4.74 4.17 -2.21
N VAL A 22 -5.28 5.38 -2.19
CA VAL A 22 -5.34 6.27 -3.35
C VAL A 22 -4.67 7.60 -3.00
N ALA A 23 -3.78 8.06 -3.88
CA ALA A 23 -3.17 9.38 -3.77
C ALA A 23 -3.73 10.32 -4.85
N HIS A 24 -4.17 11.50 -4.43
CA HIS A 24 -4.51 12.63 -5.30
C HIS A 24 -3.47 13.73 -5.13
N ILE A 25 -2.82 14.11 -6.22
CA ILE A 25 -1.74 15.10 -6.24
C ILE A 25 -2.17 16.27 -7.11
N ASP A 26 -2.32 17.44 -6.50
CA ASP A 26 -2.63 18.70 -7.18
C ASP A 26 -1.60 19.78 -6.77
N GLY A 27 -0.69 20.11 -7.69
CA GLY A 27 0.45 20.98 -7.39
C GLY A 27 1.26 20.46 -6.19
N PRO A 28 1.45 21.27 -5.12
CA PRO A 28 2.13 20.83 -3.91
C PRO A 28 1.21 20.08 -2.92
N HIS A 29 -0.08 19.90 -3.22
CA HIS A 29 -1.03 19.28 -2.30
C HIS A 29 -1.18 17.78 -2.58
N LEU A 30 -0.69 16.97 -1.64
CA LEU A 30 -0.88 15.53 -1.64
C LEU A 30 -2.00 15.17 -0.65
N HIS A 31 -3.04 14.51 -1.16
CA HIS A 31 -4.07 13.88 -0.35
C HIS A 31 -3.97 12.37 -0.52
N VAL A 32 -3.97 11.63 0.58
CA VAL A 32 -4.00 10.17 0.55
C VAL A 32 -5.26 9.69 1.25
N ALA A 33 -6.11 8.97 0.53
CA ALA A 33 -7.32 8.34 1.06
C ALA A 33 -7.08 6.82 1.16
N ASN A 34 -7.22 6.27 2.37
CA ASN A 34 -6.98 4.86 2.64
C ASN A 34 -8.23 4.15 3.18
N VAL A 35 -8.49 2.94 2.69
CA VAL A 35 -9.50 1.98 3.16
C VAL A 35 -8.83 0.60 3.19
N GLY A 36 -8.61 0.05 4.37
CA GLY A 36 -7.89 -1.22 4.57
C GLY A 36 -6.46 -1.04 5.07
N ASP A 37 -5.64 -2.05 4.83
CA ASP A 37 -4.28 -2.26 5.36
C ASP A 37 -3.15 -2.01 4.34
N SER A 38 -3.49 -1.62 3.11
CA SER A 38 -2.52 -1.00 2.21
C SER A 38 -1.96 0.29 2.81
N CYS A 39 -0.73 0.64 2.43
CA CYS A 39 -0.02 1.74 3.07
C CYS A 39 0.72 2.64 2.06
N ALA A 40 0.73 3.94 2.35
CA ALA A 40 1.47 4.95 1.61
C ALA A 40 2.57 5.59 2.46
N VAL A 41 3.79 5.60 1.94
CA VAL A 41 4.98 6.09 2.64
C VAL A 41 5.71 7.10 1.76
N LEU A 42 5.90 8.31 2.29
CA LEU A 42 6.64 9.38 1.66
C LEU A 42 8.13 9.27 1.99
N GLY A 43 8.96 9.29 0.94
CA GLY A 43 10.42 9.36 1.05
C GLY A 43 10.90 10.80 1.05
N THR A 44 11.40 11.26 2.19
CA THR A 44 11.86 12.64 2.40
C THR A 44 13.34 12.64 2.77
N LEU A 45 14.10 13.64 2.29
CA LEU A 45 15.46 13.89 2.78
C LEU A 45 15.43 14.83 3.98
N SER A 46 16.13 14.43 5.04
CA SER A 46 16.42 15.29 6.18
C SER A 46 17.42 16.40 5.82
N GLU A 47 17.65 17.32 6.75
CA GLU A 47 18.66 18.38 6.60
C GLU A 47 20.09 17.84 6.51
N THR A 48 20.34 16.66 7.09
CA THR A 48 21.62 15.96 7.02
C THR A 48 21.71 15.03 5.80
N ASN A 49 20.80 15.16 4.82
CA ASN A 49 20.70 14.30 3.65
C ASN A 49 20.48 12.80 3.96
N SER A 50 19.94 12.49 5.14
CA SER A 50 19.50 11.13 5.48
C SER A 50 18.05 10.88 5.03
N TRP A 51 17.75 9.65 4.64
CA TRP A 51 16.40 9.25 4.27
C TRP A 51 15.50 9.11 5.49
N VAL A 52 14.33 9.74 5.42
CA VAL A 52 13.25 9.65 6.40
C VAL A 52 12.02 9.06 5.72
N ALA A 53 11.44 8.04 6.32
CA ALA A 53 10.17 7.47 5.90
C ALA A 53 9.03 8.11 6.69
N LYS A 54 8.20 8.90 6.00
CA LYS A 54 7.00 9.49 6.59
C LYS A 54 5.78 8.71 6.11
N LYS A 55 5.21 7.90 7.01
CA LYS A 55 3.97 7.18 6.76
C LYS A 55 2.81 8.17 6.67
N LEU A 56 1.99 8.06 5.61
CA LEU A 56 0.85 8.96 5.36
C LEU A 56 -0.50 8.32 5.65
N THR A 57 -0.54 7.03 5.95
CA THR A 57 -1.76 6.27 6.21
C THR A 57 -1.62 5.47 7.51
N ASN A 58 -2.71 5.32 8.23
CA ASN A 58 -2.83 4.32 9.27
C ASN A 58 -3.47 3.06 8.66
N GLU A 59 -2.93 1.87 8.94
CA GLU A 59 -3.54 0.62 8.50
C GLU A 59 -4.83 0.40 9.28
N HIS A 60 -5.88 -0.02 8.58
CA HIS A 60 -7.13 -0.39 9.20
C HIS A 60 -7.12 -1.89 9.48
N ASN A 61 -6.32 -2.31 10.46
CA ASN A 61 -6.23 -3.69 10.94
C ASN A 61 -6.26 -3.73 12.48
N THR A 62 -6.17 -4.91 13.08
CA THR A 62 -6.26 -5.09 14.54
C THR A 62 -5.05 -4.57 15.32
N TYR A 63 -3.93 -4.30 14.66
CA TYR A 63 -2.77 -3.66 15.29
C TYR A 63 -2.99 -2.16 15.51
N ASN A 64 -3.98 -1.56 14.82
CA ASN A 64 -4.38 -0.19 15.03
C ASN A 64 -5.45 -0.10 16.14
N GLN A 65 -5.01 0.20 17.36
CA GLN A 65 -5.89 0.29 18.52
C GLN A 65 -7.04 1.30 18.34
N SER A 66 -6.81 2.40 17.59
CA SER A 66 -7.87 3.39 17.34
C SER A 66 -9.01 2.83 16.49
N GLU A 67 -8.71 1.93 15.55
CA GLU A 67 -9.72 1.23 14.74
C GLU A 67 -10.44 0.15 15.54
N VAL A 68 -9.72 -0.60 16.37
CA VAL A 68 -10.32 -1.57 17.27
C VAL A 68 -11.30 -0.88 18.22
N ASP A 69 -10.88 0.23 18.84
CA ASP A 69 -11.71 1.02 19.75
C ASP A 69 -12.93 1.61 19.03
N ARG A 70 -12.76 2.07 17.78
CA ARG A 70 -13.87 2.56 16.94
C ARG A 70 -14.94 1.49 16.78
N ILE A 71 -14.56 0.30 16.32
CA ILE A 71 -15.50 -0.80 16.08
C ILE A 71 -16.17 -1.23 17.38
N ILE A 72 -15.42 -1.39 18.48
CA ILE A 72 -16.02 -1.77 19.77
C ILE A 72 -17.07 -0.75 20.22
N LYS A 73 -16.86 0.55 19.98
CA LYS A 73 -17.82 1.62 20.34
C LYS A 73 -19.03 1.71 19.42
N GLU A 74 -18.92 1.25 18.17
CA GLU A 74 -20.03 1.23 17.21
C GLU A 74 -21.07 0.14 17.53
N HIS A 75 -20.71 -0.85 18.36
CA HIS A 75 -21.57 -1.97 18.72
C HIS A 75 -21.89 -2.02 20.23
N PRO A 76 -23.01 -2.66 20.63
CA PRO A 76 -23.34 -2.88 22.04
C PRO A 76 -22.24 -3.62 22.81
N TYR A 77 -22.10 -3.31 24.11
CA TYR A 77 -21.01 -3.81 24.95
C TYR A 77 -20.92 -5.35 25.03
N ASN A 78 -22.05 -6.06 24.93
CA ASN A 78 -22.09 -7.53 24.91
C ASN A 78 -21.39 -8.13 23.67
N GLU A 79 -21.19 -7.36 22.61
CA GLU A 79 -20.48 -7.78 21.40
C GLU A 79 -18.98 -7.47 21.41
N SER A 80 -18.49 -6.73 22.41
CA SER A 80 -17.08 -6.29 22.50
C SER A 80 -16.05 -7.43 22.37
N ARG A 81 -16.41 -8.64 22.82
CA ARG A 81 -15.56 -9.85 22.73
C ARG A 81 -15.71 -10.63 21.42
N SER A 82 -16.73 -10.33 20.62
CA SER A 82 -17.04 -11.03 19.38
C SER A 82 -16.72 -10.21 18.13
N VAL A 83 -16.76 -8.87 18.21
CA VAL A 83 -16.48 -7.97 17.08
C VAL A 83 -15.09 -8.20 16.50
N ILE A 84 -14.08 -8.39 17.36
CA ILE A 84 -12.72 -8.72 16.98
C ILE A 84 -12.35 -10.01 17.70
N LYS A 85 -11.98 -11.04 16.93
CA LYS A 85 -11.60 -12.36 17.46
C LYS A 85 -10.45 -12.89 16.61
N MET A 86 -9.44 -13.48 17.24
CA MET A 86 -8.27 -14.03 16.53
C MET A 86 -7.69 -13.01 15.52
N ASP A 87 -7.54 -11.76 15.98
CA ASP A 87 -7.01 -10.64 15.20
C ASP A 87 -7.75 -10.36 13.88
N ARG A 88 -9.04 -10.71 13.82
CA ARG A 88 -9.90 -10.55 12.64
C ARG A 88 -11.29 -10.05 13.01
N LEU A 89 -11.90 -9.24 12.15
CA LEU A 89 -13.29 -8.83 12.23
C LEU A 89 -14.21 -10.06 12.19
N LEU A 90 -15.01 -10.23 13.24
CA LEU A 90 -15.85 -11.41 13.49
C LEU A 90 -15.10 -12.74 13.35
N GLY A 91 -13.78 -12.75 13.58
CA GLY A 91 -12.93 -13.93 13.41
C GLY A 91 -12.65 -14.35 11.97
N GLN A 92 -12.96 -13.51 10.97
CA GLN A 92 -12.84 -13.88 9.56
C GLN A 92 -12.00 -12.90 8.72
N LEU A 93 -12.30 -11.60 8.77
CA LEU A 93 -11.68 -10.62 7.87
C LEU A 93 -10.53 -9.87 8.56
N ALA A 94 -9.36 -9.80 7.92
CA ALA A 94 -8.19 -9.10 8.46
C ALA A 94 -8.35 -7.56 8.40
N PRO A 95 -8.67 -6.94 7.24
CA PRO A 95 -8.90 -5.51 7.19
C PRO A 95 -10.22 -5.12 7.88
N LEU A 96 -10.16 -4.03 8.64
CA LEU A 96 -11.26 -3.44 9.41
C LEU A 96 -12.04 -2.38 8.62
N ARG A 97 -11.61 -2.08 7.39
CA ARG A 97 -12.34 -1.31 6.38
C ARG A 97 -12.08 -1.92 5.02
N SER A 98 -13.12 -2.02 4.17
CA SER A 98 -12.95 -2.49 2.79
C SER A 98 -14.09 -2.00 1.89
N ILE A 99 -13.85 -2.02 0.59
CA ILE A 99 -14.87 -1.90 -0.46
C ILE A 99 -15.43 -3.32 -0.72
N GLY A 100 -16.73 -3.44 -1.01
CA GLY A 100 -17.36 -4.75 -1.17
C GLY A 100 -17.62 -5.41 0.18
N ASP A 101 -17.32 -6.70 0.34
CA ASP A 101 -17.48 -7.44 1.59
C ASP A 101 -18.86 -7.25 2.23
N PHE A 102 -19.91 -7.23 1.39
CA PHE A 102 -21.26 -6.89 1.84
C PHE A 102 -21.82 -7.87 2.88
N ARG A 103 -21.21 -9.06 3.01
CA ARG A 103 -21.50 -10.00 4.11
C ARG A 103 -21.26 -9.45 5.51
N PHE A 104 -20.47 -8.38 5.64
CA PHE A 104 -20.23 -7.68 6.89
C PHE A 104 -21.04 -6.39 7.02
N LYS A 105 -21.82 -6.01 5.99
CA LYS A 105 -22.49 -4.70 5.89
C LYS A 105 -24.01 -4.79 5.81
N TRP A 106 -24.55 -5.78 5.12
CA TRP A 106 -25.99 -5.89 4.89
C TRP A 106 -26.76 -6.36 6.12
N SER A 107 -28.04 -6.03 6.17
CA SER A 107 -28.89 -6.48 7.26
C SER A 107 -28.99 -8.01 7.29
N LYS A 108 -29.26 -8.55 8.48
CA LYS A 108 -29.42 -10.00 8.67
C LYS A 108 -30.54 -10.57 7.78
N GLU A 109 -31.61 -9.79 7.56
CA GLU A 109 -32.72 -10.19 6.69
C GLU A 109 -32.27 -10.35 5.25
N ILE A 110 -31.49 -9.42 4.70
CA ILE A 110 -30.95 -9.52 3.33
C ILE A 110 -30.02 -10.73 3.23
N MET A 111 -29.14 -10.90 4.20
CA MET A 111 -28.20 -12.01 4.23
C MET A 111 -28.91 -13.37 4.27
N THR A 112 -29.91 -13.55 5.13
CA THR A 112 -30.65 -14.82 5.23
C THR A 112 -31.62 -15.04 4.06
N SER A 113 -32.36 -14.02 3.64
CA SER A 113 -33.45 -14.19 2.67
C SER A 113 -33.00 -14.20 1.21
N ILE A 114 -31.85 -13.60 0.89
CA ILE A 114 -31.33 -13.45 -0.47
C ILE A 114 -29.99 -14.17 -0.62
N VAL A 115 -28.99 -13.84 0.19
CA VAL A 115 -27.61 -14.31 0.00
C VAL A 115 -27.47 -15.79 0.35
N ALA A 116 -27.92 -16.19 1.55
CA ALA A 116 -27.81 -17.56 2.03
C ALA A 116 -28.56 -18.57 1.13
N LYS A 117 -29.65 -18.16 0.48
CA LYS A 117 -30.36 -19.03 -0.48
C LYS A 117 -29.54 -19.42 -1.71
N HIS A 118 -28.57 -18.59 -2.10
CA HIS A 118 -27.74 -18.82 -3.29
C HIS A 118 -26.34 -19.34 -2.95
N PHE A 119 -25.79 -18.93 -1.81
CA PHE A 119 -24.41 -19.23 -1.43
C PHE A 119 -24.30 -20.09 -0.15
N GLY A 120 -25.41 -20.42 0.51
CA GLY A 120 -25.46 -21.19 1.75
C GLY A 120 -25.29 -20.35 3.02
N ASP A 121 -25.66 -20.92 4.16
CA ASP A 121 -25.70 -20.22 5.45
C ASP A 121 -24.32 -19.82 5.99
N HIS A 122 -23.26 -20.53 5.58
CA HIS A 122 -21.87 -20.26 5.98
C HIS A 122 -21.36 -18.87 5.57
N VAL A 123 -22.06 -18.20 4.66
CA VAL A 123 -21.75 -16.83 4.23
C VAL A 123 -22.11 -15.80 5.31
N ILE A 124 -23.02 -16.13 6.24
CA ILE A 124 -23.34 -15.26 7.37
C ILE A 124 -22.21 -15.38 8.41
N PRO A 125 -21.52 -14.29 8.78
CA PRO A 125 -20.49 -14.34 9.80
C PRO A 125 -21.03 -14.81 11.17
N PRO A 126 -20.19 -15.40 12.03
CA PRO A 126 -20.60 -15.72 13.40
C PRO A 126 -20.87 -14.44 14.19
N ASN A 127 -21.78 -14.51 15.18
CA ASN A 127 -22.15 -13.37 16.03
C ASN A 127 -22.63 -12.13 15.25
N TYR A 128 -23.31 -12.33 14.11
CA TYR A 128 -23.85 -11.26 13.27
C TYR A 128 -25.18 -10.74 13.84
N LEU A 129 -25.08 -9.82 14.80
CA LEU A 129 -26.19 -9.29 15.61
C LEU A 129 -26.61 -7.87 15.19
N THR A 130 -25.66 -6.94 15.09
CA THR A 130 -25.88 -5.51 14.81
C THR A 130 -25.08 -5.01 13.60
N PRO A 131 -25.30 -5.55 12.38
CA PRO A 131 -24.66 -5.01 11.19
C PRO A 131 -25.09 -3.56 10.92
N PRO A 132 -24.25 -2.75 10.25
CA PRO A 132 -22.97 -3.10 9.62
C PRO A 132 -21.78 -3.15 10.60
N TYR A 133 -20.87 -4.10 10.39
CA TYR A 133 -19.59 -4.23 11.13
C TYR A 133 -18.38 -3.70 10.35
N LEU A 134 -18.55 -3.38 9.07
CA LEU A 134 -17.48 -2.98 8.17
C LEU A 134 -17.85 -1.72 7.43
N THR A 135 -16.93 -0.75 7.37
CA THR A 135 -17.13 0.52 6.68
C THR A 135 -16.24 0.62 5.45
N VAL A 136 -16.65 1.47 4.51
CA VAL A 136 -15.89 1.86 3.31
C VAL A 136 -15.38 3.30 3.41
N LEU A 137 -15.66 3.99 4.51
CA LEU A 137 -15.25 5.38 4.69
C LEU A 137 -13.72 5.46 4.78
N PRO A 138 -13.04 6.20 3.89
CA PRO A 138 -11.60 6.33 3.94
C PRO A 138 -11.15 7.22 5.10
N GLU A 139 -9.97 6.94 5.62
CA GLU A 139 -9.19 7.93 6.35
C GLU A 139 -8.40 8.77 5.33
N ILE A 140 -8.45 10.10 5.45
CA ILE A 140 -7.81 11.02 4.51
C ILE A 140 -6.74 11.82 5.23
N THR A 141 -5.51 11.73 4.72
CA THR A 141 -4.37 12.52 5.19
C THR A 141 -4.00 13.56 4.14
N HIS A 142 -3.81 14.80 4.58
CA HIS A 142 -3.24 15.87 3.77
C HIS A 142 -1.76 16.07 4.12
N HIS A 143 -0.93 16.23 3.09
CA HIS A 143 0.46 16.64 3.22
C HIS A 143 0.77 17.67 2.13
N ARG A 144 1.37 18.80 2.53
CA ARG A 144 1.92 19.76 1.57
C ARG A 144 3.34 19.34 1.23
N LEU A 145 3.54 18.92 -0.02
CA LEU A 145 4.83 18.52 -0.57
C LEU A 145 5.82 19.69 -0.54
N THR A 146 7.06 19.36 -0.22
CA THR A 146 8.19 20.27 -0.19
C THR A 146 9.29 19.76 -1.10
N SER A 147 10.28 20.60 -1.41
CA SER A 147 11.45 20.18 -2.19
C SER A 147 12.29 19.09 -1.52
N LYS A 148 12.08 18.80 -0.23
CA LYS A 148 12.71 17.69 0.50
C LYS A 148 12.03 16.35 0.21
N ASP A 149 10.76 16.36 -0.20
CA ASP A 149 9.98 15.17 -0.54
C ASP A 149 10.33 14.71 -1.94
N LYS A 150 10.82 13.47 -2.07
CA LYS A 150 11.41 12.98 -3.33
C LYS A 150 10.52 12.00 -4.07
N PHE A 151 9.82 11.15 -3.34
CA PHE A 151 8.92 10.18 -3.92
C PHE A 151 7.90 9.68 -2.91
N LEU A 152 6.81 9.12 -3.41
CA LEU A 152 5.78 8.41 -2.66
C LEU A 152 5.81 6.92 -3.06
N ILE A 153 5.77 6.03 -2.07
CA ILE A 153 5.58 4.58 -2.25
C ILE A 153 4.16 4.25 -1.81
N ILE A 154 3.37 3.64 -2.68
CA ILE A 154 2.07 3.05 -2.34
C ILE A 154 2.18 1.56 -2.58
N ALA A 155 1.90 0.74 -1.57
CA ALA A 155 1.97 -0.70 -1.72
C ALA A 155 0.96 -1.43 -0.83
N THR A 156 0.64 -2.66 -1.23
CA THR A 156 -0.13 -3.62 -0.41
C THR A 156 0.69 -4.11 0.77
N ASP A 157 0.01 -4.66 1.78
CA ASP A 157 0.58 -5.36 2.94
C ASP A 157 1.60 -6.43 2.54
N GLY A 158 1.40 -7.14 1.42
CA GLY A 158 2.38 -8.09 0.90
C GLY A 158 3.80 -7.53 0.69
N LEU A 159 3.98 -6.21 0.53
CA LEU A 159 5.30 -5.57 0.60
C LEU A 159 5.70 -5.26 2.05
N TRP A 160 4.80 -4.64 2.80
CA TRP A 160 5.08 -4.06 4.12
C TRP A 160 5.30 -5.09 5.21
N ASP A 161 4.80 -6.32 5.02
CA ASP A 161 5.06 -7.45 5.88
C ASP A 161 6.51 -7.97 5.74
N GLU A 162 7.14 -7.76 4.57
CA GLU A 162 8.49 -8.24 4.27
C GLU A 162 9.57 -7.18 4.57
N ILE A 163 9.26 -5.89 4.40
CA ILE A 163 10.22 -4.79 4.58
C ILE A 163 9.64 -3.61 5.34
N THR A 164 10.47 -2.99 6.19
CA THR A 164 10.07 -1.79 6.92
C THR A 164 9.97 -0.57 6.00
N PRO A 165 9.11 0.42 6.34
CA PRO A 165 9.02 1.68 5.60
C PRO A 165 10.37 2.38 5.37
N LEU A 166 11.25 2.37 6.37
CA LEU A 166 12.57 2.99 6.26
C LEU A 166 13.49 2.23 5.30
N GLN A 167 13.47 0.89 5.32
CA GLN A 167 14.22 0.07 4.35
C GLN A 167 13.72 0.35 2.93
N ALA A 168 12.40 0.36 2.70
CA ALA A 168 11.81 0.65 1.40
C ALA A 168 12.23 2.03 0.87
N VAL A 169 12.13 3.08 1.71
CA VAL A 169 12.55 4.44 1.33
C VAL A 169 14.05 4.50 1.04
N LYS A 170 14.90 3.83 1.82
CA LYS A 170 16.35 3.78 1.53
C LYS A 170 16.63 3.13 0.17
N LEU A 171 16.03 1.97 -0.10
CA LEU A 171 16.21 1.25 -1.38
C LEU A 171 15.74 2.08 -2.57
N VAL A 172 14.56 2.70 -2.50
CA VAL A 172 14.05 3.57 -3.58
C VAL A 172 14.92 4.81 -3.74
N GLY A 173 15.38 5.39 -2.62
CA GLY A 173 16.21 6.58 -2.61
C GLY A 173 17.61 6.36 -3.20
N GLU A 174 18.24 5.23 -2.89
CA GLU A 174 19.51 4.81 -3.48
C GLU A 174 19.34 4.50 -4.97
N HIS A 175 18.28 3.76 -5.33
CA HIS A 175 17.91 3.51 -6.72
C HIS A 175 17.74 4.81 -7.51
N MET A 176 17.03 5.80 -6.94
CA MET A 176 16.80 7.11 -7.56
C MET A 176 18.12 7.85 -7.85
N LYS A 177 19.07 7.85 -6.92
CA LYS A 177 20.41 8.47 -7.09
C LYS A 177 21.22 7.77 -8.18
N GLY A 178 21.11 6.45 -8.28
CA GLY A 178 21.83 5.66 -9.28
C GLY A 178 21.17 5.62 -10.66
N LYS A 179 19.86 5.82 -10.76
CA LYS A 179 19.07 5.69 -12.00
C LYS A 179 19.59 6.58 -13.13
N VAL A 180 20.11 7.77 -12.81
CA VAL A 180 20.72 8.66 -13.81
C VAL A 180 21.83 7.95 -14.60
N THR A 181 22.54 6.98 -14.01
CA THR A 181 23.62 6.23 -14.66
C THR A 181 23.14 5.17 -15.66
N LEU A 182 21.86 4.79 -15.64
CA LEU A 182 21.30 3.84 -16.60
C LEU A 182 21.20 4.41 -18.01
N ASN A 183 21.06 5.73 -18.13
CA ASN A 183 20.95 6.42 -19.41
C ASN A 183 22.25 7.17 -19.75
N PRO A 184 22.67 7.24 -21.02
CA PRO A 184 23.77 8.13 -21.44
C PRO A 184 23.51 9.57 -21.01
N LEU A 185 24.56 10.33 -20.69
CA LEU A 185 24.43 11.74 -20.36
C LEU A 185 23.83 12.49 -21.56
N LYS A 186 22.65 13.08 -21.36
CA LYS A 186 22.05 14.06 -22.26
C LYS A 186 21.99 15.39 -21.53
N LEU A 187 22.51 16.44 -22.15
CA LEU A 187 22.45 17.78 -21.58
C LEU A 187 21.00 18.27 -21.65
N PRO A 188 20.38 18.67 -20.53
CA PRO A 188 18.98 19.11 -20.51
C PRO A 188 18.78 20.43 -21.26
N ARG A 189 19.84 21.24 -21.39
CA ARG A 189 19.83 22.53 -22.11
C ARG A 189 21.10 22.65 -22.96
N ARG A 190 21.01 23.33 -24.11
CA ARG A 190 22.15 23.53 -25.01
C ARG A 190 23.19 24.54 -24.49
N ASN A 191 22.76 25.54 -23.71
CA ASN A 191 23.60 26.65 -23.26
C ASN A 191 23.99 26.52 -21.78
N MET A 192 24.41 25.33 -21.35
CA MET A 192 24.90 25.14 -19.98
C MET A 192 26.37 25.57 -19.87
N THR A 193 26.72 26.17 -18.75
CA THR A 193 28.10 26.50 -18.41
C THR A 193 28.91 25.23 -18.12
N LEU A 194 30.22 25.29 -18.30
CA LEU A 194 31.11 24.17 -17.95
C LEU A 194 31.02 23.82 -16.46
N SER A 195 30.72 24.80 -15.60
CA SER A 195 30.54 24.58 -14.16
C SER A 195 29.30 23.72 -13.87
N GLU A 196 28.15 24.05 -14.47
CA GLU A 196 26.92 23.24 -14.34
C GLU A 196 27.10 21.82 -14.89
N ILE A 197 27.78 21.68 -16.04
CA ILE A 197 28.08 20.37 -16.63
C ILE A 197 28.97 19.56 -15.67
N ASN A 198 30.00 20.18 -15.08
CA ASN A 198 30.88 19.52 -14.13
C ASN A 198 30.12 19.06 -12.86
N GLU A 199 29.21 19.88 -12.34
CA GLU A 199 28.38 19.51 -11.19
C GLU A 199 27.49 18.29 -11.50
N MET A 200 26.86 18.27 -12.68
CA MET A 200 26.10 17.10 -13.15
C MET A 200 26.98 15.84 -13.28
N LEU A 201 28.20 15.99 -13.80
CA LEU A 201 29.14 14.87 -13.95
C LEU A 201 29.59 14.33 -12.59
N LEU A 202 29.85 15.21 -11.61
CA LEU A 202 30.17 14.80 -10.24
C LEU A 202 29.02 14.02 -9.60
N GLN A 203 27.78 14.50 -9.75
CA GLN A 203 26.59 13.77 -9.28
C GLN A 203 26.45 12.40 -9.96
N ARG A 204 26.68 12.32 -11.28
CA ARG A 204 26.66 11.03 -12.01
C ARG A 204 27.78 10.10 -11.56
N LYS A 205 28.97 10.61 -11.29
CA LYS A 205 30.11 9.82 -10.80
C LYS A 205 29.78 9.19 -9.44
N GLU A 206 29.17 9.94 -8.54
CA GLU A 206 28.69 9.37 -7.28
C GLU A 206 27.57 8.34 -7.51
N GLY A 207 26.64 8.61 -8.44
CA GLY A 207 25.60 7.67 -8.84
C GLY A 207 26.13 6.33 -9.40
N LEU A 208 27.35 6.31 -9.98
CA LEU A 208 27.95 5.06 -10.51
C LEU A 208 28.27 4.07 -9.40
N LYS A 209 28.57 4.53 -8.19
CA LYS A 209 28.76 3.67 -7.02
C LYS A 209 27.46 2.96 -6.63
N MET A 210 26.32 3.57 -6.95
CA MET A 210 24.96 3.10 -6.63
C MET A 210 24.20 2.66 -7.88
N LYS A 211 24.88 2.22 -8.95
CA LYS A 211 24.24 1.82 -10.20
C LYS A 211 23.20 0.72 -9.92
N PRO A 212 21.90 0.98 -10.14
CA PRO A 212 20.87 0.01 -9.79
C PRO A 212 20.94 -1.18 -10.75
N LYS A 213 20.77 -2.39 -10.21
CA LYS A 213 20.63 -3.61 -11.02
C LYS A 213 19.33 -3.61 -11.81
N ASP A 214 18.25 -3.18 -11.17
CA ASP A 214 16.91 -3.14 -11.75
C ASP A 214 16.65 -1.77 -12.41
N SER A 215 16.02 -1.76 -13.59
CA SER A 215 15.66 -0.52 -14.29
C SER A 215 14.47 0.20 -13.64
N ASN A 216 13.61 -0.55 -12.95
CA ASN A 216 12.40 -0.07 -12.29
C ASN A 216 12.55 -0.19 -10.76
N ALA A 217 12.25 0.88 -10.03
CA ALA A 217 12.40 0.91 -8.57
C ALA A 217 11.38 0.02 -7.83
N ALA A 218 10.18 -0.18 -8.38
CA ALA A 218 9.18 -1.07 -7.79
C ALA A 218 9.67 -2.51 -7.89
N THR A 219 10.19 -2.91 -9.06
CA THR A 219 10.89 -4.21 -9.22
C THR A 219 12.06 -4.34 -8.26
N HIS A 220 12.83 -3.27 -8.08
CA HIS A 220 13.96 -3.26 -7.16
C HIS A 220 13.55 -3.57 -5.72
N ILE A 221 12.49 -2.92 -5.21
CA ILE A 221 12.06 -3.17 -3.83
C ILE A 221 11.35 -4.52 -3.68
N ILE A 222 10.59 -4.98 -4.68
CA ILE A 222 9.99 -6.33 -4.65
C ILE A 222 11.09 -7.40 -4.60
N ARG A 223 12.17 -7.24 -5.38
CA ARG A 223 13.33 -8.15 -5.32
C ARG A 223 13.96 -8.19 -3.94
N ASN A 224 14.12 -7.03 -3.31
CA ASN A 224 14.68 -6.94 -1.96
C ASN A 224 13.71 -7.42 -0.88
N ALA A 225 12.39 -7.32 -1.08
CA ALA A 225 11.42 -7.92 -0.16
C ALA A 225 11.53 -9.45 -0.18
N LEU A 226 11.54 -10.06 -1.36
CA LEU A 226 11.58 -11.52 -1.48
C LEU A 226 12.94 -12.14 -1.10
N GLY A 227 14.05 -11.46 -1.41
CA GLY A 227 15.40 -12.01 -1.27
C GLY A 227 16.36 -11.19 -0.41
N GLY A 228 15.91 -10.12 0.24
CA GLY A 228 16.78 -9.27 1.05
C GLY A 228 17.29 -10.01 2.28
N THR A 229 18.59 -9.85 2.53
CA THR A 229 19.29 -10.32 3.73
C THR A 229 20.20 -9.21 4.24
N GLU A 230 20.77 -9.36 5.44
CA GLU A 230 21.73 -8.40 5.98
C GLU A 230 22.99 -8.24 5.10
N PHE A 231 23.33 -9.26 4.31
CA PHE A 231 24.52 -9.31 3.45
C PHE A 231 24.24 -8.98 1.98
N GLY A 232 22.98 -8.66 1.63
CA GLY A 232 22.56 -8.38 0.27
C GLY A 232 21.43 -9.29 -0.20
N ILE A 233 21.35 -9.53 -1.51
CA ILE A 233 20.23 -10.28 -2.11
C ILE A 233 20.59 -11.76 -2.26
N ASP A 234 19.79 -12.63 -1.65
CA ASP A 234 19.82 -14.07 -1.89
C ASP A 234 18.98 -14.42 -3.13
N HIS A 235 19.67 -14.71 -4.23
CA HIS A 235 19.04 -15.08 -5.49
C HIS A 235 18.42 -16.49 -5.48
N MET A 236 18.89 -17.40 -4.61
CA MET A 236 18.30 -18.74 -4.49
C MET A 236 16.92 -18.64 -3.84
N LYS A 237 16.81 -17.90 -2.73
CA LYS A 237 15.52 -17.65 -2.05
C LYS A 237 14.49 -17.05 -3.01
N ILE A 238 14.89 -16.07 -3.82
CA ILE A 238 13.99 -15.47 -4.83
C ILE A 238 13.55 -16.52 -5.85
N SER A 239 14.49 -17.31 -6.38
CA SER A 239 14.18 -18.35 -7.36
C SER A 239 13.21 -19.39 -6.79
N GLU A 240 13.39 -19.81 -5.55
CA GLU A 240 12.52 -20.74 -4.85
C GLU A 240 11.11 -20.16 -4.70
N LEU A 241 10.99 -18.94 -4.15
CA LEU A 241 9.69 -18.28 -3.99
C LEU A 241 8.99 -18.13 -5.34
N LEU A 242 9.67 -17.63 -6.37
CA LEU A 242 9.06 -17.40 -7.69
C LEU A 242 8.69 -18.69 -8.43
N SER A 243 9.25 -19.84 -8.05
CA SER A 243 8.95 -21.13 -8.67
C SER A 243 7.84 -21.91 -7.93
N LEU A 244 7.30 -21.38 -6.83
CA LEU A 244 6.23 -22.03 -6.08
C LEU A 244 4.94 -22.14 -6.92
N PRO A 245 4.25 -23.29 -6.91
CA PRO A 245 2.98 -23.44 -7.61
C PRO A 245 1.85 -22.68 -6.92
N ASP A 246 0.84 -22.28 -7.70
CA ASP A 246 -0.32 -21.49 -7.25
C ASP A 246 -1.04 -22.08 -6.03
N ALA A 247 -1.04 -23.42 -5.89
CA ALA A 247 -1.70 -24.11 -4.79
C ALA A 247 -1.07 -23.85 -3.42
N VAL A 248 0.22 -23.46 -3.36
CA VAL A 248 0.95 -23.25 -2.10
C VAL A 248 1.54 -21.86 -1.96
N VAL A 249 1.62 -21.08 -3.04
CA VAL A 249 2.30 -19.77 -3.05
C VAL A 249 1.82 -18.83 -1.95
N ARG A 250 0.49 -18.82 -1.68
CA ARG A 250 -0.15 -17.99 -0.65
C ARG A 250 0.24 -18.34 0.79
N VAL A 251 0.89 -19.48 1.02
CA VAL A 251 1.45 -19.85 2.34
C VAL A 251 2.77 -19.15 2.59
N PHE A 252 3.50 -18.80 1.52
CA PHE A 252 4.87 -18.27 1.61
C PHE A 252 4.97 -16.78 1.33
N ARG A 253 4.02 -16.22 0.57
CA ARG A 253 3.92 -14.77 0.35
C ARG A 253 2.50 -14.38 -0.03
N ASP A 254 2.16 -13.13 0.20
CA ASP A 254 0.96 -12.53 -0.37
C ASP A 254 1.22 -11.88 -1.73
N ASP A 255 0.16 -11.41 -2.37
CA ASP A 255 0.22 -10.62 -3.60
C ASP A 255 0.89 -9.26 -3.32
N ILE A 256 2.01 -9.01 -4.00
CA ILE A 256 2.80 -7.78 -3.82
C ILE A 256 2.51 -6.82 -4.98
N THR A 257 1.87 -5.69 -4.67
CA THR A 257 1.67 -4.58 -5.62
C THR A 257 2.34 -3.33 -5.11
N VAL A 258 3.13 -2.67 -5.96
CA VAL A 258 3.91 -1.47 -5.60
C VAL A 258 3.80 -0.42 -6.70
N THR A 259 3.49 0.81 -6.29
CA THR A 259 3.57 2.02 -7.13
C THR A 259 4.55 3.02 -6.51
N ILE A 260 5.48 3.53 -7.32
CA ILE A 260 6.42 4.57 -6.90
C ILE A 260 6.22 5.81 -7.76
N VAL A 261 5.91 6.93 -7.11
CA VAL A 261 5.69 8.23 -7.75
C VAL A 261 6.86 9.14 -7.38
N TYR A 262 7.62 9.62 -8.37
CA TYR A 262 8.71 10.58 -8.15
C TYR A 262 8.19 12.00 -8.29
N PHE A 263 8.62 12.90 -7.39
CA PHE A 263 8.25 14.31 -7.42
C PHE A 263 9.35 15.15 -8.07
N ASP A 264 8.94 16.20 -8.78
CA ASP A 264 9.87 17.20 -9.30
C ASP A 264 10.24 18.19 -8.17
N SER A 265 11.47 18.04 -7.66
CA SER A 265 11.98 18.89 -6.58
C SER A 265 12.16 20.35 -7.00
N GLU A 266 12.46 20.62 -8.27
CA GLU A 266 12.60 22.01 -8.76
C GLU A 266 11.24 22.68 -8.84
N TYR A 267 10.23 21.98 -9.36
CA TYR A 267 8.85 22.46 -9.34
C TYR A 267 8.38 22.78 -7.90
N LEU A 268 8.62 21.87 -6.96
CA LEU A 268 8.23 22.05 -5.55
C LEU A 268 9.01 23.14 -4.80
N ARG A 269 10.19 23.56 -5.28
CA ARG A 269 10.90 24.73 -4.72
C ARG A 269 10.23 26.06 -5.06
N HIS A 270 9.59 26.12 -6.22
CA HIS A 270 9.01 27.36 -6.76
C HIS A 270 7.48 27.40 -6.63
N CYS A 271 6.87 26.35 -6.09
CA CYS A 271 5.44 26.36 -5.77
C CYS A 271 5.15 27.36 -4.64
N PRO A 272 4.16 28.25 -4.82
CA PRO A 272 3.71 29.15 -3.76
C PRO A 272 3.09 28.40 -2.58
#